data_AF-A0A1B8G1J1-F1
#
_entry.id   AF-A0A1B8G1J1-F1
#
_cell.length_a   1.000
_cell.length_b   1.000
_cell.length_c   1.000
_cell.angle_alpha   90.00
_cell.angle_beta   90.00
_cell.angle_gamma   90.00
#
_symmetry.space_group_name_H-M   'P 1'
#
loop_
_entity.id
_entity.type
_entity.pdbx_description
1 polymer ?
#
loop_
_entity_poly.entity_id
_entity_poly.type
_entity_poly.pdbx_seq_one_letter_code
_entity_poly.pdbx_strand_id
1 'polypeptide(L)'
;MKEMNLFCAILGVALYYIHGVAAQDVAVHGYYTEPTTGIVFYTSSEPNGTVIGDGFFSPVSLGGFTWGIALPEDAATVDSYDYLGLLVGSRPNGTGWSGIVQGQNSSAEMPNHLMLLAWATGNGDEIATSLRYATGYLAPKIYGGTASITQLYTNVNETNWLMVYKCNRCLIFDDPSQTPFNISTSNGQFEQGWAQSTEPPNDPENANSDIAQHNNGMGEFKVEIASATQASYSIWASMTATATSVSGTAGPTATFSSNPVPTSTYDYVVIGGGAGGIPLADKLSESGESVLLVEKSVASSARWGGTIRPPSGWLDGTNMTWFDVPGECNRMWTGGAAESSCTGCAAACTDIDQMAGCVLGGGTAVNSGLWWNPHPEDWDYNFPTGWKSSNMEPASSGVFSRIPGTDHPSMDGQRYLQTGFDVVSQGLSGAGWTSVTANEVPSQKNRTYAHTPYMYSNGERGGPMATYLVSAMARPNFDLWLNTSVERIVRTGGHATGLEVIPTKNGGYQGTIQLTPTTGRVIVSAGAFGTSKLLFRSGIGPQDQLEVVKSSTDGPTMINETDWIILPVGYNLGDHLNTDTVIAHPNISASYYDWQGSWTSPIEADKTSYLSNRVGPFASDLWN
;
A
#
# COMPACT_ATOMS: atom_id res chain seq x y z
N MET A 1 -19.39 -44.15 -14.09
CA MET A 1 -19.51 -42.83 -13.45
C MET A 1 -18.18 -42.23 -12.96
N LYS A 2 -17.04 -42.95 -12.93
CA LYS A 2 -15.73 -42.35 -12.59
C LYS A 2 -14.87 -41.91 -13.78
N GLU A 3 -15.14 -42.40 -15.00
CA GLU A 3 -14.38 -42.00 -16.19
C GLU A 3 -14.95 -40.77 -16.92
N MET A 4 -16.22 -40.42 -16.67
CA MET A 4 -16.87 -39.26 -17.29
C MET A 4 -16.46 -37.93 -16.64
N ASN A 5 -15.98 -37.96 -15.39
CA ASN A 5 -15.55 -36.77 -14.64
C ASN A 5 -14.12 -36.31 -14.99
N LEU A 6 -13.26 -37.21 -15.49
CA LEU A 6 -11.91 -36.84 -15.92
C LEU A 6 -11.92 -36.14 -17.28
N PHE A 7 -12.81 -36.56 -18.20
CA PHE A 7 -12.99 -35.90 -19.49
C PHE A 7 -13.64 -34.51 -19.38
N CYS A 8 -14.58 -34.31 -18.45
CA CYS A 8 -15.13 -32.97 -18.18
C CYS A 8 -14.15 -32.04 -17.46
N ALA A 9 -13.26 -32.56 -16.60
CA ALA A 9 -12.23 -31.76 -15.95
C ALA A 9 -11.13 -31.33 -16.95
N ILE A 10 -10.76 -32.20 -17.90
CA ILE A 10 -9.78 -31.87 -18.95
C ILE A 10 -10.37 -30.89 -19.97
N LEU A 11 -11.66 -31.01 -20.32
CA LEU A 11 -12.34 -29.99 -21.16
C LEU A 11 -12.55 -28.67 -20.40
N GLY A 12 -12.80 -28.69 -19.09
CA GLY A 12 -12.97 -27.49 -18.27
C GLY A 12 -11.69 -26.66 -18.16
N VAL A 13 -10.53 -27.33 -18.02
CA VAL A 13 -9.22 -26.66 -18.01
C VAL A 13 -8.81 -26.22 -19.43
N ALA A 14 -9.09 -27.01 -20.47
CA ALA A 14 -8.84 -26.61 -21.85
C ALA A 14 -9.74 -25.44 -22.32
N LEU A 15 -10.96 -25.31 -21.78
CA LEU A 15 -11.84 -24.18 -22.08
C LEU A 15 -11.51 -22.91 -21.28
N TYR A 16 -10.89 -23.04 -20.10
CA TYR A 16 -10.41 -21.88 -19.32
C TYR A 16 -9.18 -21.21 -19.95
N TYR A 17 -8.36 -21.97 -20.67
CA TYR A 17 -7.14 -21.46 -21.32
C TYR A 17 -7.33 -20.91 -22.74
N ILE A 18 -8.53 -21.00 -23.36
CA ILE A 18 -8.69 -20.66 -24.79
C ILE A 18 -9.57 -19.43 -25.07
N HIS A 19 -10.21 -18.76 -24.10
CA HIS A 19 -11.20 -17.72 -24.45
C HIS A 19 -11.26 -16.46 -23.56
N GLY A 20 -10.15 -16.03 -22.94
CA GLY A 20 -10.14 -14.79 -22.13
C GLY A 20 -10.41 -13.52 -22.95
N VAL A 21 -9.74 -13.35 -24.09
CA VAL A 21 -9.70 -12.07 -24.82
C VAL A 21 -10.75 -11.96 -25.92
N ALA A 22 -11.09 -13.04 -26.61
CA ALA A 22 -12.22 -13.01 -27.56
C ALA A 22 -13.56 -12.66 -26.88
N ALA A 23 -13.66 -12.86 -25.56
CA ALA A 23 -14.81 -12.47 -24.74
C ALA A 23 -14.72 -11.01 -24.23
N GLN A 24 -13.53 -10.39 -24.27
CA GLN A 24 -13.27 -9.02 -23.77
C GLN A 24 -13.03 -8.01 -24.89
N ASP A 25 -12.72 -8.44 -26.12
CA ASP A 25 -12.56 -7.59 -27.29
C ASP A 25 -13.94 -7.07 -27.75
N VAL A 26 -14.37 -5.99 -27.12
CA VAL A 26 -15.56 -5.21 -27.47
C VAL A 26 -15.20 -3.95 -28.28
N ALA A 27 -13.91 -3.77 -28.58
CA ALA A 27 -13.39 -2.62 -29.29
C ALA A 27 -13.87 -2.58 -30.74
N VAL A 28 -14.06 -1.37 -31.25
CA VAL A 28 -14.30 -1.13 -32.68
C VAL A 28 -12.95 -1.01 -33.37
N HIS A 29 -12.67 -1.96 -34.26
CA HIS A 29 -11.44 -1.99 -35.05
C HIS A 29 -11.59 -1.26 -36.39
N GLY A 30 -10.56 -0.53 -36.81
CA GLY A 30 -10.60 0.24 -38.04
C GLY A 30 -9.28 0.90 -38.40
N TYR A 31 -9.35 1.90 -39.27
CA TYR A 31 -8.20 2.69 -39.68
C TYR A 31 -8.43 4.17 -39.37
N TYR A 32 -7.39 4.83 -38.88
CA TYR A 32 -7.39 6.26 -38.65
C TYR A 32 -6.12 6.89 -39.21
N THR A 33 -6.30 7.94 -40.01
CA THR A 33 -5.19 8.78 -40.49
C THR A 33 -5.13 10.02 -39.62
N GLU A 34 -4.06 10.20 -38.85
CA GLU A 34 -3.90 11.40 -38.04
C GLU A 34 -3.56 12.58 -38.98
N PRO A 35 -4.39 13.65 -39.01
CA PRO A 35 -4.33 14.65 -40.05
C PRO A 35 -3.06 15.51 -40.05
N THR A 36 -2.39 15.67 -38.91
CA THR A 36 -1.20 16.52 -38.79
C THR A 36 0.06 15.80 -39.27
N THR A 37 0.23 14.55 -38.87
CA THR A 37 1.38 13.68 -39.18
C THR A 37 1.20 12.93 -40.50
N GLY A 38 -0.05 12.68 -40.91
CA GLY A 38 -0.40 11.86 -42.08
C GLY A 38 -0.16 10.37 -41.87
N ILE A 39 0.09 9.92 -40.64
CA ILE A 39 0.33 8.51 -40.32
C ILE A 39 -1.00 7.77 -40.25
N VAL A 40 -1.06 6.59 -40.88
CA VAL A 40 -2.22 5.71 -40.84
C VAL A 40 -1.99 4.63 -39.79
N PHE A 41 -2.92 4.51 -38.85
CA PHE A 41 -2.92 3.50 -37.79
C PHE A 41 -4.05 2.51 -38.00
N TYR A 42 -3.80 1.25 -37.69
CA TYR A 42 -4.86 0.30 -37.35
C TYR A 42 -5.27 0.56 -35.90
N THR A 43 -6.52 0.91 -35.67
CA THR A 43 -7.01 1.40 -34.38
C THR A 43 -8.03 0.47 -33.76
N SER A 44 -7.99 0.34 -32.44
CA SER A 44 -8.99 -0.27 -31.59
C SER A 44 -9.57 0.81 -30.68
N SER A 45 -10.89 1.02 -30.74
CA SER A 45 -11.57 2.10 -30.03
C SER A 45 -12.72 1.62 -29.17
N GLU A 46 -12.76 2.10 -27.93
CA GLU A 46 -13.84 1.84 -27.00
C GLU A 46 -14.85 2.99 -27.01
N PRO A 47 -16.15 2.68 -27.05
CA PRO A 47 -17.18 3.70 -27.13
C PRO A 47 -17.26 4.51 -25.84
N ASN A 48 -17.59 5.80 -25.99
CA ASN A 48 -18.02 6.62 -24.86
C ASN A 48 -19.28 6.00 -24.22
N GLY A 49 -19.20 5.66 -22.94
CA GLY A 49 -20.27 4.97 -22.23
C GLY A 49 -20.45 5.44 -20.78
N THR A 50 -21.50 4.93 -20.13
CA THR A 50 -21.72 5.20 -18.71
C THR A 50 -20.97 4.18 -17.88
N VAL A 51 -20.00 4.66 -17.10
CA VAL A 51 -19.30 3.84 -16.09
C VAL A 51 -20.21 3.75 -14.85
N ILE A 52 -20.53 2.54 -14.41
CA ILE A 52 -21.40 2.25 -13.24
C ILE A 52 -20.55 1.57 -12.17
N GLY A 53 -20.85 1.81 -10.89
CA GLY A 53 -20.12 1.23 -9.77
C GLY A 53 -18.78 1.93 -9.56
N ASP A 54 -17.77 1.16 -9.15
CA ASP A 54 -16.39 1.64 -8.97
C ASP A 54 -15.61 1.78 -10.29
N GLY A 55 -16.22 1.38 -11.40
CA GLY A 55 -15.65 1.49 -12.75
C GLY A 55 -14.47 0.57 -13.03
N PHE A 56 -14.11 -0.33 -12.12
CA PHE A 56 -12.90 -1.15 -12.23
C PHE A 56 -12.95 -2.11 -13.40
N PHE A 57 -14.10 -2.76 -13.64
CA PHE A 57 -14.29 -3.76 -14.70
C PHE A 57 -15.19 -3.25 -15.84
N SER A 58 -15.25 -1.94 -16.03
CA SER A 58 -16.09 -1.35 -17.08
C SER A 58 -15.44 -1.54 -18.46
N PRO A 59 -16.10 -2.22 -19.42
CA PRO A 59 -15.57 -2.39 -20.78
C PRO A 59 -15.81 -1.14 -21.65
N VAL A 60 -16.35 -0.08 -21.07
CA VAL A 60 -16.55 1.24 -21.70
C VAL A 60 -15.88 2.30 -20.84
N SER A 61 -15.48 3.41 -21.44
CA SER A 61 -14.94 4.56 -20.73
C SER A 61 -15.77 5.81 -20.93
N LEU A 62 -15.82 6.68 -19.91
CA LEU A 62 -16.38 8.01 -20.05
C LEU A 62 -15.43 8.84 -20.92
N GLY A 63 -15.94 9.34 -22.05
CA GLY A 63 -15.20 10.09 -23.06
C GLY A 63 -14.51 9.24 -24.13
N GLY A 64 -14.56 7.90 -24.03
CA GLY A 64 -13.99 6.97 -25.00
C GLY A 64 -12.47 6.78 -24.89
N PHE A 65 -11.98 5.71 -25.52
CA PHE A 65 -10.56 5.35 -25.58
C PHE A 65 -10.22 4.94 -27.01
N THR A 66 -9.05 5.33 -27.51
CA THR A 66 -8.52 4.78 -28.77
C THR A 66 -7.04 4.52 -28.66
N TRP A 67 -6.62 3.32 -29.04
CA TRP A 67 -5.22 3.04 -29.32
C TRP A 67 -5.06 2.61 -30.77
N GLY A 68 -3.93 2.94 -31.37
CA GLY A 68 -3.60 2.54 -32.72
C GLY A 68 -2.15 2.18 -32.90
N ILE A 69 -1.90 1.31 -33.87
CA ILE A 69 -0.57 0.81 -34.19
C ILE A 69 -0.33 0.82 -35.70
N ALA A 70 0.89 1.18 -36.08
CA ALA A 70 1.44 0.98 -37.41
C ALA A 70 2.77 0.25 -37.29
N LEU A 71 2.91 -0.83 -38.06
CA LEU A 71 4.06 -1.74 -38.08
C LEU A 71 4.80 -1.69 -39.43
N PRO A 72 6.08 -2.11 -39.47
CA PRO A 72 6.78 -2.34 -40.73
C PRO A 72 6.02 -3.26 -41.69
N GLU A 73 6.24 -3.08 -42.99
CA GLU A 73 5.62 -3.89 -44.04
C GLU A 73 5.92 -5.40 -43.91
N ASP A 74 7.10 -5.75 -43.41
CA ASP A 74 7.55 -7.13 -43.21
C ASP A 74 7.19 -7.72 -41.83
N ALA A 75 6.53 -6.96 -40.95
CA ALA A 75 6.24 -7.35 -39.57
C ALA A 75 5.40 -8.64 -39.43
N ALA A 76 4.63 -8.99 -40.47
CA ALA A 76 3.86 -10.23 -40.54
C ALA A 76 4.74 -11.48 -40.79
N THR A 77 6.01 -11.29 -41.14
CA THR A 77 6.95 -12.37 -41.52
C THR A 77 8.28 -12.30 -40.76
N VAL A 78 8.67 -11.12 -40.29
CA VAL A 78 9.84 -10.86 -39.47
C VAL A 78 9.37 -10.12 -38.24
N ASP A 79 9.74 -10.60 -37.05
CA ASP A 79 9.35 -9.93 -35.81
C ASP A 79 9.89 -8.50 -35.79
N SER A 80 8.99 -7.52 -35.67
CA SER A 80 9.33 -6.13 -35.37
C SER A 80 9.21 -5.91 -33.88
N TYR A 81 10.19 -5.22 -33.31
CA TYR A 81 10.15 -4.82 -31.90
C TYR A 81 9.79 -3.35 -31.69
N ASP A 82 9.71 -2.62 -32.80
CA ASP A 82 9.42 -1.19 -32.86
C ASP A 82 8.09 -0.97 -33.57
N TYR A 83 7.31 0.02 -33.13
CA TYR A 83 6.07 0.40 -33.78
C TYR A 83 5.80 1.90 -33.64
N LEU A 84 4.94 2.42 -34.52
CA LEU A 84 4.38 3.77 -34.37
C LEU A 84 3.02 3.64 -33.71
N GLY A 85 2.80 4.37 -32.62
CA GLY A 85 1.58 4.31 -31.85
C GLY A 85 0.76 5.59 -31.95
N LEU A 86 -0.55 5.42 -31.81
CA LEU A 86 -1.54 6.45 -31.55
C LEU A 86 -2.20 6.12 -30.20
N LEU A 87 -2.36 7.12 -29.34
CA LEU A 87 -3.13 6.97 -28.10
C LEU A 87 -4.01 8.20 -27.91
N VAL A 88 -5.31 7.98 -27.76
CA VAL A 88 -6.31 8.99 -27.45
C VAL A 88 -6.94 8.64 -26.12
N GLY A 89 -6.66 9.47 -25.11
CA GLY A 89 -7.22 9.32 -23.77
C GLY A 89 -8.26 10.37 -23.46
N SER A 90 -9.32 9.96 -22.77
CA SER A 90 -10.38 10.87 -22.32
C SER A 90 -9.99 11.67 -21.07
N ARG A 91 -10.58 12.86 -20.95
CA ARG A 91 -10.48 13.75 -19.78
C ARG A 91 -11.84 14.36 -19.45
N PRO A 92 -12.85 13.55 -19.10
CA PRO A 92 -14.22 14.05 -18.92
C PRO A 92 -14.34 15.11 -17.81
N ASN A 93 -13.40 15.12 -16.85
CA ASN A 93 -13.31 16.09 -15.76
C ASN A 93 -12.10 17.04 -15.90
N GLY A 94 -11.48 17.09 -17.09
CA GLY A 94 -10.25 17.84 -17.30
C GLY A 94 -8.98 17.19 -16.72
N THR A 95 -9.07 15.99 -16.16
CA THR A 95 -7.94 15.22 -15.59
C THR A 95 -8.02 13.76 -16.03
N GLY A 96 -7.02 12.97 -15.64
CA GLY A 96 -7.00 11.53 -15.84
C GLY A 96 -5.74 11.04 -16.52
N TRP A 97 -5.60 9.72 -16.55
CA TRP A 97 -4.52 9.02 -17.25
C TRP A 97 -5.10 7.84 -18.05
N SER A 98 -4.38 7.45 -19.11
CA SER A 98 -4.69 6.24 -19.88
C SER A 98 -3.46 5.36 -19.99
N GLY A 99 -3.67 4.05 -20.02
CA GLY A 99 -2.62 3.05 -20.09
C GLY A 99 -2.88 2.02 -21.17
N ILE A 100 -1.80 1.49 -21.73
CA ILE A 100 -1.80 0.27 -22.55
C ILE A 100 -0.85 -0.76 -21.96
N VAL A 101 -1.21 -2.03 -22.08
CA VAL A 101 -0.41 -3.19 -21.68
C VAL A 101 0.02 -3.94 -22.93
N GLN A 102 1.33 -4.08 -23.15
CA GLN A 102 1.90 -4.81 -24.28
C GLN A 102 1.77 -6.32 -24.00
N GLY A 103 0.70 -6.93 -24.50
CA GLY A 103 0.39 -8.34 -24.30
C GLY A 103 1.04 -9.28 -25.31
N GLN A 104 0.97 -10.58 -25.04
CA GLN A 104 1.41 -11.68 -25.89
C GLN A 104 0.25 -12.19 -26.77
N ASN A 105 0.44 -13.33 -27.44
CA ASN A 105 -0.58 -13.94 -28.30
C ASN A 105 -1.87 -14.39 -27.57
N SER A 106 -1.82 -14.56 -26.25
CA SER A 106 -2.90 -15.16 -25.46
C SER A 106 -3.00 -14.60 -24.03
N SER A 107 -2.39 -13.44 -23.77
CA SER A 107 -2.63 -12.66 -22.55
C SER A 107 -2.21 -11.21 -22.76
N ALA A 108 -3.00 -10.26 -22.26
CA ALA A 108 -2.57 -8.87 -22.08
C ALA A 108 -2.85 -8.36 -20.65
N GLU A 109 -2.71 -9.25 -19.67
CA GLU A 109 -2.98 -8.94 -18.27
C GLU A 109 -1.97 -7.92 -17.71
N MET A 110 -2.41 -7.11 -16.73
CA MET A 110 -1.54 -6.13 -16.06
C MET A 110 -0.24 -6.74 -15.50
N PRO A 111 -0.25 -7.90 -14.80
CA PRO A 111 0.98 -8.50 -14.33
C PRO A 111 1.85 -9.02 -15.46
N ASN A 112 3.16 -8.99 -15.27
CA ASN A 112 4.16 -9.58 -16.19
C ASN A 112 4.21 -8.97 -17.61
N HIS A 113 3.71 -7.75 -17.83
CA HIS A 113 3.76 -7.09 -19.15
C HIS A 113 4.22 -5.62 -19.08
N LEU A 114 4.89 -5.16 -20.14
CA LEU A 114 5.27 -3.75 -20.29
C LEU A 114 4.01 -2.89 -20.40
N MET A 115 3.95 -1.81 -19.64
CA MET A 115 2.87 -0.83 -19.69
C MET A 115 3.39 0.51 -20.19
N LEU A 116 2.62 1.18 -21.04
CA LEU A 116 2.79 2.60 -21.33
C LEU A 116 1.61 3.35 -20.72
N LEU A 117 1.91 4.19 -19.73
CA LEU A 117 0.96 5.15 -19.18
C LEU A 117 1.20 6.54 -19.78
N ALA A 118 0.13 7.29 -20.02
CA ALA A 118 0.21 8.66 -20.48
C ALA A 118 -0.93 9.54 -19.95
N TRP A 119 -0.66 10.83 -19.81
CA TRP A 119 -1.63 11.83 -19.34
C TRP A 119 -1.20 13.24 -19.78
N ALA A 120 -2.16 14.16 -19.88
CA ALA A 120 -1.87 15.57 -20.09
C ALA A 120 -1.33 16.20 -18.79
N THR A 121 -0.24 16.98 -18.86
CA THR A 121 0.39 17.59 -17.67
C THR A 121 -0.38 18.79 -17.14
N GLY A 122 -1.21 19.41 -17.98
CA GLY A 122 -1.84 20.70 -17.72
C GLY A 122 -1.12 21.88 -18.39
N ASN A 123 0.08 21.66 -18.93
CA ASN A 123 0.90 22.68 -19.58
C ASN A 123 0.75 22.65 -21.10
N GLY A 124 -0.34 23.25 -21.60
CA GLY A 124 -0.63 23.30 -23.03
C GLY A 124 -0.87 21.90 -23.62
N ASP A 125 -0.21 21.60 -24.74
CA ASP A 125 -0.29 20.30 -25.42
C ASP A 125 0.70 19.24 -24.89
N GLU A 126 1.33 19.50 -23.74
CA GLU A 126 2.31 18.59 -23.16
C GLU A 126 1.65 17.34 -22.57
N ILE A 127 2.20 16.18 -22.93
CA ILE A 127 1.79 14.87 -22.46
C ILE A 127 2.97 14.20 -21.75
N ALA A 128 2.75 13.74 -20.53
CA ALA A 128 3.70 12.92 -19.80
C ALA A 128 3.53 11.45 -20.19
N THR A 129 4.65 10.72 -20.33
CA THR A 129 4.66 9.28 -20.60
C THR A 129 5.52 8.52 -19.60
N SER A 130 5.05 7.36 -19.16
CA SER A 130 5.72 6.51 -18.17
C SER A 130 5.67 5.06 -18.60
N LEU A 131 6.84 4.45 -18.83
CA LEU A 131 6.94 3.01 -19.03
C LEU A 131 6.98 2.32 -17.67
N ARG A 132 6.05 1.39 -17.45
CA ARG A 132 5.87 0.73 -16.16
C ARG A 132 5.67 -0.76 -16.27
N TYR A 133 5.75 -1.42 -15.12
CA TYR A 133 5.61 -2.85 -14.99
C TYR A 133 5.15 -3.25 -13.57
N ALA A 134 4.38 -4.33 -13.43
CA ALA A 134 3.99 -4.91 -12.15
C ALA A 134 4.06 -6.44 -12.17
N THR A 135 4.54 -7.05 -11.09
CA THR A 135 4.56 -8.53 -10.92
C THR A 135 3.21 -9.11 -10.48
N GLY A 136 2.23 -8.25 -10.21
CA GLY A 136 0.89 -8.59 -9.74
C GLY A 136 -0.05 -7.38 -9.87
N TYR A 137 -1.28 -7.50 -9.36
CA TYR A 137 -2.27 -6.42 -9.36
C TYR A 137 -1.99 -5.41 -8.24
N LEU A 138 -0.85 -4.73 -8.35
CA LEU A 138 -0.33 -3.73 -7.43
C LEU A 138 0.09 -2.48 -8.22
N ALA A 139 0.33 -1.37 -7.52
CA ALA A 139 0.83 -0.15 -8.15
C ALA A 139 2.08 -0.44 -9.01
N PRO A 140 2.06 -0.13 -10.33
CA PRO A 140 3.12 -0.51 -11.23
C PRO A 140 4.36 0.37 -11.02
N LYS A 141 5.53 -0.26 -11.02
CA LYS A 141 6.84 0.37 -10.86
C LYS A 141 7.37 0.89 -12.18
N ILE A 142 8.34 1.79 -12.14
CA ILE A 142 9.04 2.24 -13.35
C ILE A 142 9.77 1.07 -13.99
N TYR A 143 9.58 0.90 -15.30
CA TYR A 143 10.20 -0.14 -16.10
C TYR A 143 11.69 0.14 -16.29
N GLY A 144 12.54 -0.83 -15.93
CA GLY A 144 14.00 -0.73 -16.02
C GLY A 144 14.61 -1.33 -17.29
N GLY A 145 13.78 -1.84 -18.21
CA GLY A 145 14.23 -2.40 -19.47
C GLY A 145 14.60 -1.36 -20.53
N THR A 146 14.75 -1.81 -21.77
CA THR A 146 15.34 -0.99 -22.85
C THR A 146 14.33 -0.27 -23.74
N ALA A 147 13.04 -0.46 -23.49
CA ALA A 147 11.97 0.20 -24.23
C ALA A 147 12.02 1.73 -24.06
N SER A 148 11.65 2.48 -25.09
CA SER A 148 11.61 3.94 -25.04
C SER A 148 10.52 4.53 -25.92
N ILE A 149 10.02 5.70 -25.52
CA ILE A 149 8.98 6.45 -26.22
C ILE A 149 9.58 7.74 -26.80
N THR A 150 9.28 8.03 -28.06
CA THR A 150 9.55 9.33 -28.68
C THR A 150 8.26 9.91 -29.21
N GLN A 151 7.77 11.01 -28.64
CA GLN A 151 6.53 11.65 -29.09
C GLN A 151 6.76 12.39 -30.41
N LEU A 152 5.93 12.11 -31.41
CA LEU A 152 5.98 12.77 -32.72
C LEU A 152 5.08 14.00 -32.76
N TYR A 153 3.87 13.86 -32.22
CA TYR A 153 2.83 14.87 -32.19
C TYR A 153 1.93 14.67 -30.98
N THR A 154 1.51 15.76 -30.35
CA THR A 154 0.55 15.75 -29.25
C THR A 154 -0.50 16.84 -29.46
N ASN A 155 -1.70 16.60 -28.94
CA ASN A 155 -2.74 17.61 -28.86
C ASN A 155 -3.59 17.37 -27.63
N VAL A 156 -3.92 18.44 -26.91
CA VAL A 156 -4.72 18.40 -25.70
C VAL A 156 -5.89 19.37 -25.86
N ASN A 157 -7.11 18.88 -25.67
CA ASN A 157 -8.32 19.70 -25.65
C ASN A 157 -9.15 19.43 -24.39
N GLU A 158 -10.33 20.05 -24.31
CA GLU A 158 -11.22 19.96 -23.15
C GLU A 158 -11.77 18.55 -22.89
N THR A 159 -11.80 17.69 -23.91
CA THR A 159 -12.47 16.38 -23.84
C THR A 159 -11.51 15.20 -23.87
N ASN A 160 -10.39 15.35 -24.56
CA ASN A 160 -9.40 14.30 -24.75
C ASN A 160 -7.99 14.88 -24.96
N TRP A 161 -7.02 14.00 -24.90
CA TRP A 161 -5.67 14.22 -25.41
C TRP A 161 -5.33 13.14 -26.42
N LEU A 162 -4.44 13.48 -27.35
CA LEU A 162 -3.96 12.61 -28.40
C LEU A 162 -2.43 12.66 -28.42
N MET A 163 -1.81 11.50 -28.55
CA MET A 163 -0.38 11.34 -28.71
C MET A 163 -0.09 10.40 -29.88
N VAL A 164 0.73 10.86 -30.81
CA VAL A 164 1.40 10.03 -31.81
C VAL A 164 2.84 9.84 -31.38
N TYR A 165 3.33 8.61 -31.35
CA TYR A 165 4.65 8.29 -30.79
C TYR A 165 5.35 7.16 -31.53
N LYS A 166 6.68 7.12 -31.41
CA LYS A 166 7.50 5.93 -31.70
C LYS A 166 7.68 5.15 -30.41
N CYS A 167 7.42 3.86 -30.48
CA CYS A 167 7.70 2.92 -29.41
C CYS A 167 8.88 2.05 -29.85
N ASN A 168 10.06 2.33 -29.33
CA ASN A 168 11.26 1.57 -29.65
C ASN A 168 11.40 0.44 -28.63
N ARG A 169 11.59 -0.79 -29.11
CA ARG A 169 11.78 -2.01 -28.31
C ARG A 169 10.64 -2.29 -27.34
N CYS A 170 9.45 -1.78 -27.61
CA CYS A 170 8.29 -1.95 -26.74
C CYS A 170 7.65 -3.34 -26.83
N LEU A 171 7.99 -4.11 -27.87
CA LEU A 171 7.59 -5.51 -27.98
C LEU A 171 8.68 -6.46 -27.44
N ILE A 172 9.65 -5.92 -26.71
CA ILE A 172 10.65 -6.65 -25.93
C ILE A 172 10.40 -6.34 -24.46
N PHE A 173 10.30 -7.39 -23.67
CA PHE A 173 10.19 -7.30 -22.23
C PHE A 173 11.47 -7.81 -21.59
N ASP A 174 12.28 -6.89 -21.09
CA ASP A 174 13.65 -7.07 -20.64
C ASP A 174 13.97 -6.28 -19.37
N ASP A 175 12.98 -6.11 -18.48
CA ASP A 175 13.24 -5.56 -17.16
C ASP A 175 14.25 -6.44 -16.38
N PRO A 176 15.29 -5.87 -15.76
CA PRO A 176 16.33 -6.64 -15.09
C PRO A 176 15.84 -7.43 -13.87
N SER A 177 14.64 -7.15 -13.35
CA SER A 177 14.07 -7.83 -12.19
C SER A 177 13.35 -9.15 -12.50
N GLN A 178 13.27 -9.55 -13.78
CA GLN A 178 12.52 -10.75 -14.18
C GLN A 178 13.07 -11.45 -15.43
N THR A 179 12.46 -12.60 -15.77
CA THR A 179 12.79 -13.35 -16.99
C THR A 179 12.28 -12.59 -18.23
N PRO A 180 13.15 -12.32 -19.22
CA PRO A 180 12.74 -11.59 -20.40
C PRO A 180 11.89 -12.43 -21.36
N PHE A 181 11.02 -11.78 -22.12
CA PHE A 181 10.30 -12.37 -23.27
C PHE A 181 10.07 -11.34 -24.37
N ASN A 182 9.71 -11.82 -25.56
CA ASN A 182 9.40 -10.98 -26.71
C ASN A 182 7.97 -11.26 -27.20
N ILE A 183 7.31 -10.22 -27.72
CA ILE A 183 6.06 -10.35 -28.46
C ILE A 183 6.41 -10.55 -29.94
N SER A 184 5.83 -11.58 -30.56
CA SER A 184 6.17 -11.96 -31.93
C SER A 184 5.09 -11.49 -32.90
N THR A 185 5.40 -10.47 -33.71
CA THR A 185 4.49 -9.98 -34.74
C THR A 185 4.33 -10.98 -35.89
N SER A 186 5.33 -11.84 -36.14
CA SER A 186 5.25 -12.87 -37.18
C SER A 186 4.28 -14.02 -36.85
N ASN A 187 3.77 -14.09 -35.60
CA ASN A 187 2.65 -14.98 -35.25
C ASN A 187 1.29 -14.51 -35.78
N GLY A 188 1.23 -13.34 -36.44
CA GLY A 188 0.04 -12.83 -37.12
C GLY A 188 -0.94 -12.06 -36.24
N GLN A 189 -0.86 -12.22 -34.91
CA GLN A 189 -1.69 -11.50 -33.95
C GLN A 189 -0.98 -11.38 -32.59
N PHE A 190 -1.35 -10.38 -31.79
CA PHE A 190 -1.12 -10.34 -30.34
C PHE A 190 -2.28 -9.62 -29.65
N GLU A 191 -2.31 -9.66 -28.32
CA GLU A 191 -3.34 -9.03 -27.49
C GLU A 191 -2.80 -7.75 -26.83
N GLN A 192 -3.67 -6.77 -26.63
CA GLN A 192 -3.32 -5.49 -26.03
C GLN A 192 -4.34 -5.16 -24.93
N GLY A 193 -3.85 -4.86 -23.73
CA GLY A 193 -4.67 -4.39 -22.63
C GLY A 193 -4.77 -2.88 -22.63
N TRP A 194 -5.86 -2.35 -22.09
CA TRP A 194 -6.07 -0.91 -21.88
C TRP A 194 -6.72 -0.62 -20.53
N ALA A 195 -6.46 0.58 -20.01
CA ALA A 195 -7.12 1.08 -18.81
C ALA A 195 -7.14 2.62 -18.79
N GLN A 196 -8.12 3.21 -18.10
CA GLN A 196 -8.19 4.65 -17.88
C GLN A 196 -8.61 5.01 -16.45
N SER A 197 -8.19 6.19 -15.98
CA SER A 197 -8.70 6.80 -14.75
C SER A 197 -9.16 8.23 -15.00
N THR A 198 -10.19 8.67 -14.30
CA THR A 198 -10.56 10.10 -14.21
C THR A 198 -9.66 10.86 -13.23
N GLU A 199 -9.02 10.15 -12.30
CA GLU A 199 -8.11 10.73 -11.33
C GLU A 199 -6.76 11.03 -11.97
N PRO A 200 -6.19 12.24 -11.76
CA PRO A 200 -4.84 12.53 -12.23
C PRO A 200 -3.80 11.72 -11.43
N PRO A 201 -2.59 11.56 -11.97
CA PRO A 201 -1.41 11.21 -11.16
C PRO A 201 -1.20 12.22 -10.01
N ASN A 202 -0.53 11.79 -8.95
CA ASN A 202 -0.26 12.64 -7.77
C ASN A 202 0.44 13.97 -8.12
N ASP A 203 1.37 13.92 -9.07
CA ASP A 203 2.05 15.06 -9.68
C ASP A 203 1.99 14.93 -11.21
N PRO A 204 1.05 15.61 -11.88
CA PRO A 204 0.87 15.53 -13.33
C PRO A 204 2.08 16.00 -14.15
N GLU A 205 2.97 16.83 -13.58
CA GLU A 205 4.18 17.32 -14.26
C GLU A 205 5.36 16.35 -14.11
N ASN A 206 5.24 15.34 -13.25
CA ASN A 206 6.26 14.32 -13.02
C ASN A 206 5.86 12.98 -13.64
N ALA A 207 6.50 12.60 -14.74
CA ALA A 207 6.23 11.33 -15.42
C ALA A 207 6.55 10.06 -14.59
N ASN A 208 7.26 10.20 -13.46
CA ASN A 208 7.47 9.12 -12.49
C ASN A 208 6.47 9.16 -11.32
N SER A 209 5.47 10.04 -11.34
CA SER A 209 4.48 10.19 -10.28
C SER A 209 3.72 8.90 -10.00
N ASP A 210 3.38 8.66 -8.74
CA ASP A 210 2.41 7.62 -8.41
C ASP A 210 1.05 7.92 -9.05
N ILE A 211 0.30 6.86 -9.32
CA ILE A 211 -1.04 6.89 -9.92
C ILE A 211 -2.02 6.13 -9.05
N ALA A 212 -3.27 6.58 -9.02
CA ALA A 212 -4.38 5.82 -8.47
C ALA A 212 -4.73 4.62 -9.38
N GLN A 213 -5.55 3.70 -8.87
CA GLN A 213 -6.12 2.64 -9.69
C GLN A 213 -7.01 3.22 -10.82
N HIS A 214 -7.08 2.53 -11.97
CA HIS A 214 -7.99 2.91 -13.06
C HIS A 214 -9.43 2.81 -12.58
N ASN A 215 -10.27 3.81 -12.85
CA ASN A 215 -11.69 3.83 -12.48
C ASN A 215 -12.60 4.25 -13.67
N ASN A 216 -12.01 4.42 -14.85
CA ASN A 216 -12.69 4.86 -16.07
C ASN A 216 -12.62 3.79 -17.17
N GLY A 217 -12.74 2.52 -16.75
CA GLY A 217 -12.76 1.37 -17.63
C GLY A 217 -11.39 0.73 -17.88
N MET A 218 -11.48 -0.53 -18.30
CA MET A 218 -10.35 -1.37 -18.71
C MET A 218 -10.85 -2.48 -19.63
N GLY A 219 -9.93 -3.13 -20.33
CA GLY A 219 -10.23 -4.30 -21.13
C GLY A 219 -9.03 -4.77 -21.93
N GLU A 220 -9.27 -5.72 -22.82
CA GLU A 220 -8.26 -6.28 -23.72
C GLU A 220 -8.87 -6.42 -25.11
N PHE A 221 -8.08 -6.18 -26.15
CA PHE A 221 -8.48 -6.37 -27.54
C PHE A 221 -7.35 -6.99 -28.36
N LYS A 222 -7.72 -7.57 -29.50
CA LYS A 222 -6.78 -8.25 -30.39
C LYS A 222 -6.23 -7.30 -31.45
N VAL A 223 -4.95 -7.44 -31.75
CA VAL A 223 -4.27 -6.75 -32.85
C VAL A 223 -3.98 -7.74 -33.98
N GLU A 224 -4.58 -7.54 -35.14
CA GLU A 224 -4.30 -8.31 -36.36
C GLU A 224 -3.11 -7.70 -37.11
N ILE A 225 -1.98 -8.39 -37.15
CA ILE A 225 -0.71 -7.83 -37.66
C ILE A 225 -0.80 -7.44 -39.13
N ALA A 226 -1.48 -8.26 -39.93
CA ALA A 226 -1.70 -7.97 -41.35
C ALA A 226 -2.49 -6.66 -41.59
N SER A 227 -3.31 -6.23 -40.62
CA SER A 227 -4.02 -4.94 -40.69
C SER A 227 -3.17 -3.79 -40.21
N ALA A 228 -2.19 -4.05 -39.33
CA ALA A 228 -1.30 -3.04 -38.77
C ALA A 228 -0.06 -2.74 -39.62
N THR A 229 0.32 -3.60 -40.57
CA THR A 229 1.49 -3.37 -41.45
C THR A 229 1.26 -2.23 -42.43
N GLN A 230 2.25 -1.35 -42.59
CA GLN A 230 2.14 -0.14 -43.42
C GLN A 230 3.34 0.00 -44.36
N ALA A 231 3.09 0.08 -45.67
CA ALA A 231 4.16 0.27 -46.68
C ALA A 231 4.95 1.58 -46.48
N SER A 232 4.30 2.61 -45.92
CA SER A 232 4.91 3.91 -45.62
C SER A 232 5.61 3.96 -44.25
N TYR A 233 5.64 2.86 -43.50
CA TYR A 233 6.18 2.84 -42.13
C TYR A 233 7.61 3.41 -42.05
N SER A 234 8.50 3.00 -42.96
CA SER A 234 9.90 3.46 -42.95
C SER A 234 10.06 4.98 -43.10
N ILE A 235 9.15 5.61 -43.84
CA ILE A 235 9.09 7.06 -44.01
C ILE A 235 8.65 7.70 -42.68
N TRP A 236 7.56 7.22 -42.11
CA TRP A 236 7.01 7.75 -40.85
C TRP A 236 7.94 7.52 -39.65
N ALA A 237 8.61 6.36 -39.60
CA ALA A 237 9.60 6.03 -38.57
C ALA A 237 10.83 6.95 -38.61
N SER A 238 11.07 7.67 -39.72
CA SER A 238 12.14 8.67 -39.83
C SER A 238 11.72 10.09 -39.40
N MET A 239 10.43 10.34 -39.11
CA MET A 239 9.95 11.66 -38.70
C MET A 239 10.62 12.13 -37.41
N THR A 240 10.94 13.42 -37.33
CA THR A 240 11.49 14.04 -36.13
C THR A 240 10.36 14.43 -35.18
N ALA A 241 10.61 14.31 -33.87
CA ALA A 241 9.70 14.77 -32.83
C ALA A 241 9.41 16.27 -32.98
N THR A 242 8.14 16.65 -32.89
CA THR A 242 7.70 18.06 -32.81
C THR A 242 6.96 18.40 -31.52
N ALA A 243 6.66 17.39 -30.69
CA ALA A 243 5.95 17.52 -29.44
C ALA A 243 6.88 17.79 -28.25
N THR A 244 6.37 18.54 -27.27
CA THR A 244 6.99 18.72 -25.95
C THR A 244 6.62 17.53 -25.07
N SER A 245 7.62 16.87 -24.45
CA SER A 245 7.40 15.64 -23.69
C SER A 245 8.07 15.67 -22.32
N VAL A 246 7.34 15.24 -21.29
CA VAL A 246 7.92 14.77 -20.03
C VAL A 246 7.94 13.25 -20.07
N SER A 247 9.12 12.64 -20.02
CA SER A 247 9.23 11.18 -20.01
C SER A 247 9.83 10.69 -18.71
N GLY A 248 9.17 9.68 -18.13
CA GLY A 248 9.66 8.98 -16.97
C GLY A 248 10.85 8.13 -17.38
N THR A 249 11.97 8.30 -16.68
CA THR A 249 13.11 7.37 -16.77
C THR A 249 13.30 6.75 -15.40
N ALA A 250 13.81 5.52 -15.37
CA ALA A 250 14.29 4.91 -14.14
C ALA A 250 15.36 5.84 -13.54
N GLY A 251 14.94 6.70 -12.61
CA GLY A 251 15.87 7.52 -11.86
C GLY A 251 16.75 6.64 -11.00
N PRO A 252 17.99 7.04 -10.69
CA PRO A 252 18.75 6.37 -9.64
C PRO A 252 17.88 6.30 -8.38
N THR A 253 17.88 5.14 -7.70
CA THR A 253 17.22 4.97 -6.41
C THR A 253 17.53 6.18 -5.53
N ALA A 254 16.50 6.85 -5.02
CA ALA A 254 16.67 8.06 -4.23
C ALA A 254 17.74 7.81 -3.15
N THR A 255 18.89 8.47 -3.27
CA THR A 255 19.97 8.32 -2.29
C THR A 255 19.58 9.18 -1.11
N PHE A 256 19.06 8.57 -0.05
CA PHE A 256 18.70 9.30 1.16
C PHE A 256 19.95 9.89 1.80
N SER A 257 19.84 11.12 2.30
CA SER A 257 20.83 11.68 3.22
C SER A 257 20.82 10.85 4.50
N SER A 258 21.92 10.14 4.77
CA SER A 258 22.04 9.22 5.91
C SER A 258 23.03 9.72 6.94
N ASN A 259 22.74 9.41 8.20
CA ASN A 259 23.66 9.61 9.31
C ASN A 259 24.51 8.35 9.47
N PRO A 260 25.84 8.45 9.60
CA PRO A 260 26.66 7.30 9.96
C PRO A 260 26.28 6.82 11.37
N VAL A 261 26.20 5.50 11.55
CA VAL A 261 26.00 4.92 12.88
C VAL A 261 27.11 5.37 13.84
N PRO A 262 26.79 5.94 15.02
CA PRO A 262 27.78 6.31 16.03
C PRO A 262 28.57 5.10 16.56
N THR A 263 29.75 5.34 17.12
CA THR A 263 30.61 4.28 17.69
C THR A 263 30.19 3.81 19.08
N SER A 264 29.15 4.42 19.67
CA SER A 264 28.60 4.00 20.97
C SER A 264 27.95 2.62 20.88
N THR A 265 27.98 1.90 21.99
CA THR A 265 27.30 0.60 22.13
C THR A 265 26.01 0.77 22.93
N TYR A 266 25.08 -0.17 22.74
CA TYR A 266 23.83 -0.23 23.51
C TYR A 266 23.69 -1.56 24.25
N ASP A 267 23.17 -1.51 25.46
CA ASP A 267 22.84 -2.69 26.27
C ASP A 267 21.59 -3.38 25.71
N TYR A 268 20.63 -2.59 25.22
CA TYR A 268 19.45 -3.08 24.51
C TYR A 268 19.21 -2.32 23.21
N VAL A 269 19.00 -3.05 22.13
CA VAL A 269 18.43 -2.50 20.90
C VAL A 269 17.08 -3.14 20.66
N VAL A 270 16.03 -2.33 20.68
CA VAL A 270 14.65 -2.73 20.38
C VAL A 270 14.33 -2.33 18.95
N ILE A 271 13.85 -3.27 18.15
CA ILE A 271 13.57 -3.07 16.72
C ILE A 271 12.05 -2.96 16.52
N GLY A 272 11.58 -1.80 16.08
CA GLY A 272 10.18 -1.50 15.79
C GLY A 272 9.47 -0.81 16.96
N GLY A 273 9.00 0.41 16.73
CA GLY A 273 8.28 1.25 17.68
C GLY A 273 6.79 0.97 17.74
N GLY A 274 6.38 -0.31 17.76
CA GLY A 274 4.97 -0.72 17.78
C GLY A 274 4.40 -0.99 19.17
N ALA A 275 3.28 -1.72 19.22
CA ALA A 275 2.56 -2.10 20.45
C ALA A 275 3.44 -2.85 21.48
N GLY A 276 4.38 -3.68 21.01
CA GLY A 276 5.34 -4.37 21.88
C GLY A 276 6.60 -3.55 22.14
N GLY A 277 7.17 -2.95 21.10
CA GLY A 277 8.49 -2.31 21.18
C GLY A 277 8.53 -1.04 22.02
N ILE A 278 7.52 -0.16 21.93
CA ILE A 278 7.47 1.07 22.73
C ILE A 278 7.42 0.75 24.24
N PRO A 279 6.46 -0.05 24.76
CA PRO A 279 6.44 -0.38 26.17
C PRO A 279 7.70 -1.10 26.64
N LEU A 280 8.23 -2.01 25.83
CA LEU A 280 9.43 -2.75 26.21
C LEU A 280 10.65 -1.85 26.35
N ALA A 281 10.86 -0.93 25.41
CA ALA A 281 11.98 0.01 25.47
C ALA A 281 11.86 1.00 26.64
N ASP A 282 10.63 1.43 26.99
CA ASP A 282 10.36 2.19 28.22
C ASP A 282 10.78 1.40 29.46
N LYS A 283 10.31 0.16 29.61
CA LYS A 283 10.60 -0.67 30.79
C LYS A 283 12.08 -1.05 30.92
N LEU A 284 12.79 -1.24 29.81
CA LEU A 284 14.23 -1.49 29.82
C LEU A 284 15.02 -0.22 30.17
N SER A 285 14.64 0.94 29.64
CA SER A 285 15.34 2.18 29.96
C SER A 285 15.13 2.60 31.43
N GLU A 286 14.05 2.15 32.08
CA GLU A 286 13.85 2.33 33.54
C GLU A 286 14.91 1.63 34.39
N SER A 287 15.59 0.58 33.91
CA SER A 287 16.63 -0.09 34.69
C SER A 287 17.97 0.67 34.70
N GLY A 288 18.08 1.77 33.95
CA GLY A 288 19.30 2.58 33.82
C GLY A 288 20.27 2.09 32.74
N GLU A 289 19.90 1.03 32.02
CA GLU A 289 20.68 0.45 30.91
C GLU A 289 20.53 1.32 29.65
N SER A 290 21.54 1.32 28.77
CA SER A 290 21.45 2.07 27.51
C SER A 290 20.51 1.38 26.51
N VAL A 291 19.48 2.09 26.05
CA VAL A 291 18.43 1.53 25.18
C VAL A 291 18.30 2.35 23.91
N LEU A 292 18.38 1.69 22.77
CA LEU A 292 18.06 2.24 21.46
C LEU A 292 16.76 1.62 20.93
N LEU A 293 15.78 2.44 20.57
CA LEU A 293 14.62 2.05 19.78
C LEU A 293 14.85 2.43 18.31
N VAL A 294 14.87 1.46 17.41
CA VAL A 294 15.03 1.67 15.96
C VAL A 294 13.70 1.47 15.26
N GLU A 295 13.23 2.47 14.53
CA GLU A 295 11.98 2.46 13.78
C GLU A 295 12.25 2.70 12.29
N LYS A 296 11.67 1.82 11.47
CA LYS A 296 11.79 1.83 10.01
C LYS A 296 11.30 3.14 9.42
N SER A 297 10.34 3.80 10.06
CA SER A 297 9.53 4.84 9.43
C SER A 297 9.56 6.19 10.14
N VAL A 298 8.74 7.11 9.62
CA VAL A 298 8.59 8.49 10.13
C VAL A 298 7.79 8.55 11.42
N ALA A 299 7.87 9.70 12.09
CA ALA A 299 6.96 10.05 13.17
C ALA A 299 5.50 10.11 12.68
N SER A 300 4.58 9.62 13.52
CA SER A 300 3.13 9.64 13.28
C SER A 300 2.47 10.85 13.96
N SER A 301 2.30 10.79 15.27
CA SER A 301 1.72 11.85 16.11
C SER A 301 2.52 13.15 16.02
N ALA A 302 1.81 14.28 16.04
CA ALA A 302 2.43 15.61 16.02
C ALA A 302 3.39 15.83 17.21
N ARG A 303 3.10 15.23 18.38
CA ARG A 303 3.98 15.25 19.56
C ARG A 303 5.39 14.79 19.25
N TRP A 304 5.53 13.83 18.32
CA TRP A 304 6.81 13.23 17.94
C TRP A 304 7.38 13.82 16.65
N GLY A 305 6.85 14.97 16.20
CA GLY A 305 7.28 15.63 14.96
C GLY A 305 6.58 15.11 13.71
N GLY A 306 5.46 14.40 13.85
CA GLY A 306 4.64 13.96 12.73
C GLY A 306 4.00 15.13 11.97
N THR A 307 3.88 14.97 10.65
CA THR A 307 3.43 16.05 9.75
C THR A 307 2.29 15.68 8.82
N ILE A 308 1.80 14.43 8.87
CA ILE A 308 0.74 13.98 7.95
C ILE A 308 -0.59 14.55 8.41
N ARG A 309 -1.15 15.47 7.61
CA ARG A 309 -2.37 16.22 7.92
C ARG A 309 -3.35 16.21 6.74
N PRO A 310 -4.63 16.50 7.00
CA PRO A 310 -5.62 16.73 5.96
C PRO A 310 -5.19 17.84 4.98
N PRO A 311 -5.34 17.65 3.67
CA PRO A 311 -4.93 18.64 2.65
C PRO A 311 -5.79 19.91 2.65
N SER A 312 -6.98 19.85 3.24
CA SER A 312 -7.82 21.04 3.49
C SER A 312 -7.26 21.97 4.56
N GLY A 313 -6.21 21.55 5.29
CA GLY A 313 -5.49 22.36 6.27
C GLY A 313 -6.25 22.60 7.57
N TRP A 314 -7.33 21.86 7.86
CA TRP A 314 -8.13 22.11 9.06
C TRP A 314 -7.42 21.73 10.38
N LEU A 315 -6.34 20.96 10.30
CA LEU A 315 -5.40 20.70 11.40
C LEU A 315 -4.17 21.62 11.39
N ASP A 316 -4.05 22.53 10.42
CA ASP A 316 -2.88 23.40 10.32
C ASP A 316 -2.79 24.37 11.50
N GLY A 317 -1.55 24.62 11.96
CA GLY A 317 -1.30 25.41 13.16
C GLY A 317 -1.66 24.71 14.48
N THR A 318 -2.21 23.50 14.43
CA THR A 318 -2.44 22.67 15.63
C THR A 318 -1.26 21.73 15.87
N ASN A 319 -1.09 21.29 17.12
CA ASN A 319 -0.17 20.20 17.46
C ASN A 319 -0.86 18.83 17.28
N MET A 320 -1.52 18.62 16.14
CA MET A 320 -2.17 17.36 15.78
C MET A 320 -1.86 16.96 14.33
N THR A 321 -1.86 15.65 14.11
CA THR A 321 -1.92 14.95 12.83
C THR A 321 -3.20 14.12 12.79
N TRP A 322 -3.50 13.49 11.67
CA TRP A 322 -4.65 12.58 11.59
C TRP A 322 -4.49 11.36 12.53
N PHE A 323 -3.25 10.97 12.86
CA PHE A 323 -2.99 9.95 13.87
C PHE A 323 -3.42 10.37 15.28
N ASP A 324 -3.52 11.68 15.57
CA ASP A 324 -3.91 12.16 16.90
C ASP A 324 -5.44 12.21 17.08
N VAL A 325 -6.19 12.28 15.97
CA VAL A 325 -7.65 12.45 15.93
C VAL A 325 -8.35 11.10 15.78
N PRO A 326 -9.05 10.59 16.80
CA PRO A 326 -9.77 9.31 16.72
C PRO A 326 -10.68 9.17 15.51
N GLY A 327 -11.50 10.18 15.20
CA GLY A 327 -12.44 10.14 14.08
C GLY A 327 -11.80 10.10 12.69
N GLU A 328 -10.48 10.29 12.58
CA GLU A 328 -9.76 10.21 11.31
C GLU A 328 -9.02 8.86 11.14
N CYS A 329 -9.21 7.88 12.05
CA CYS A 329 -8.47 6.61 11.99
C CYS A 329 -8.72 5.80 10.70
N ASN A 330 -9.94 5.88 10.15
CA ASN A 330 -10.31 5.16 8.92
C ASN A 330 -9.64 5.71 7.66
N ARG A 331 -8.91 6.83 7.78
CA ARG A 331 -8.09 7.37 6.70
C ARG A 331 -7.12 6.34 6.13
N MET A 332 -6.65 5.38 6.95
CA MET A 332 -5.83 4.27 6.47
C MET A 332 -6.41 3.53 5.26
N TRP A 333 -7.73 3.41 5.16
CA TRP A 333 -8.41 2.64 4.13
C TRP A 333 -8.79 3.46 2.90
N THR A 334 -8.83 4.79 3.01
CA THR A 334 -9.36 5.68 1.97
C THR A 334 -8.31 6.59 1.34
N GLY A 335 -7.02 6.36 1.62
CA GLY A 335 -5.88 7.04 0.99
C GLY A 335 -4.73 7.43 1.93
N GLY A 336 -4.92 7.31 3.25
CA GLY A 336 -3.88 7.52 4.27
C GLY A 336 -2.72 6.53 4.20
N ALA A 337 -2.99 5.33 3.68
CA ALA A 337 -1.96 4.30 3.50
C ALA A 337 -0.84 4.74 2.52
N ALA A 338 -1.17 5.54 1.51
CA ALA A 338 -0.28 5.96 0.42
C ALA A 338 -0.10 7.49 0.33
N GLU A 339 -0.38 8.21 1.43
CA GLU A 339 -0.71 9.64 1.42
C GLU A 339 0.24 10.54 0.60
N SER A 340 -0.33 11.24 -0.37
CA SER A 340 0.32 12.21 -1.26
C SER A 340 0.64 13.56 -0.59
N SER A 341 0.11 13.84 0.61
CA SER A 341 0.35 15.08 1.35
C SER A 341 1.78 15.21 1.90
N CYS A 342 2.56 14.12 1.92
CA CYS A 342 4.02 14.25 1.98
C CYS A 342 4.76 13.24 1.10
N THR A 343 5.68 13.76 0.29
CA THR A 343 6.52 12.98 -0.62
C THR A 343 7.26 11.87 0.13
N GLY A 344 6.98 10.62 -0.24
CA GLY A 344 7.61 9.43 0.37
C GLY A 344 7.03 9.02 1.72
N CYS A 345 5.84 9.50 2.11
CA CYS A 345 5.16 9.11 3.34
C CYS A 345 4.02 8.10 3.12
N ALA A 346 4.34 6.81 3.21
CA ALA A 346 3.31 5.79 3.38
C ALA A 346 3.09 5.52 4.88
N ALA A 347 1.84 5.51 5.33
CA ALA A 347 1.50 5.04 6.67
C ALA A 347 1.49 3.50 6.74
N ALA A 348 1.28 2.83 5.61
CA ALA A 348 1.29 1.38 5.50
C ALA A 348 2.67 0.83 5.11
N CYS A 349 2.95 -0.41 5.51
CA CYS A 349 4.13 -1.14 5.08
C CYS A 349 4.00 -1.59 3.62
N THR A 350 5.09 -1.53 2.85
CA THR A 350 5.12 -1.83 1.41
C THR A 350 5.82 -3.15 1.07
N ASP A 351 6.34 -3.85 2.08
CA ASP A 351 7.11 -5.09 1.94
C ASP A 351 6.38 -6.32 2.50
N ILE A 352 5.05 -6.22 2.60
CA ILE A 352 4.12 -7.28 2.99
C ILE A 352 2.85 -7.15 2.12
N ASP A 353 2.09 -8.23 2.02
CA ASP A 353 0.81 -8.29 1.28
C ASP A 353 -0.42 -8.06 2.19
N GLN A 354 -0.20 -7.80 3.48
CA GLN A 354 -1.23 -7.47 4.48
C GLN A 354 -1.15 -6.00 4.89
N MET A 355 -2.18 -5.49 5.57
CA MET A 355 -2.13 -4.16 6.17
C MET A 355 -1.30 -4.17 7.47
N ALA A 356 -0.28 -3.31 7.54
CA ALA A 356 0.41 -2.98 8.78
C ALA A 356 0.85 -1.52 8.77
N GLY A 357 0.80 -0.86 9.93
CA GLY A 357 1.31 0.50 10.09
C GLY A 357 2.84 0.52 10.08
N CYS A 358 3.44 1.20 9.11
CA CYS A 358 4.85 1.53 9.03
C CYS A 358 5.06 3.02 9.32
N VAL A 359 4.79 3.39 10.57
CA VAL A 359 5.08 4.70 11.20
C VAL A 359 5.40 4.45 12.68
N LEU A 360 6.02 5.42 13.36
CA LEU A 360 6.18 5.33 14.82
C LEU A 360 4.84 5.04 15.49
N GLY A 361 4.78 4.06 16.40
CA GLY A 361 3.55 3.52 16.99
C GLY A 361 3.04 2.26 16.28
N GLY A 362 3.48 2.00 15.05
CA GLY A 362 3.07 0.86 14.23
C GLY A 362 1.55 0.74 14.13
N GLY A 363 1.01 -0.46 14.36
CA GLY A 363 -0.43 -0.70 14.40
C GLY A 363 -1.20 0.21 15.37
N THR A 364 -0.61 0.64 16.49
CA THR A 364 -1.32 1.49 17.46
C THR A 364 -1.52 2.92 16.97
N ALA A 365 -0.70 3.39 16.02
CA ALA A 365 -0.87 4.69 15.39
C ALA A 365 -2.04 4.70 14.39
N VAL A 366 -2.37 3.54 13.80
CA VAL A 366 -3.26 3.46 12.63
C VAL A 366 -4.54 2.67 12.87
N ASN A 367 -4.65 1.94 13.99
CA ASN A 367 -5.84 1.17 14.33
C ASN A 367 -6.98 2.05 14.89
N SER A 368 -8.11 1.41 15.22
CA SER A 368 -9.26 2.01 15.92
C SER A 368 -9.01 2.32 17.40
N GLY A 369 -7.87 1.92 17.98
CA GLY A 369 -7.54 2.14 19.39
C GLY A 369 -8.43 1.42 20.39
N LEU A 370 -9.17 0.38 19.99
CA LEU A 370 -9.92 -0.49 20.91
C LEU A 370 -9.01 -1.06 21.99
N TRP A 371 -9.46 -1.06 23.25
CA TRP A 371 -8.62 -1.37 24.40
C TRP A 371 -9.32 -2.20 25.47
N TRP A 372 -8.86 -3.43 25.66
CA TRP A 372 -9.56 -4.43 26.45
C TRP A 372 -8.68 -4.98 27.56
N ASN A 373 -9.22 -5.01 28.78
CA ASN A 373 -8.61 -5.76 29.88
C ASN A 373 -8.67 -7.26 29.52
N PRO A 374 -7.53 -7.97 29.45
CA PRO A 374 -7.48 -9.31 28.88
C PRO A 374 -8.34 -10.31 29.66
N HIS A 375 -9.03 -11.19 28.93
CA HIS A 375 -9.74 -12.30 29.54
C HIS A 375 -8.73 -13.29 30.14
N PRO A 376 -8.80 -13.63 31.44
CA PRO A 376 -7.81 -14.51 32.08
C PRO A 376 -7.63 -15.86 31.36
N GLU A 377 -8.71 -16.47 30.86
CA GLU A 377 -8.62 -17.76 30.17
C GLU A 377 -7.84 -17.68 28.84
N ASP A 378 -7.69 -16.51 28.22
CA ASP A 378 -6.87 -16.38 27.01
C ASP A 378 -5.40 -16.71 27.31
N TRP A 379 -4.91 -16.28 28.48
CA TRP A 379 -3.58 -16.66 28.98
C TRP A 379 -3.52 -18.13 29.36
N ASP A 380 -4.55 -18.61 30.07
CA ASP A 380 -4.55 -19.96 30.62
C ASP A 380 -4.67 -21.05 29.56
N TYR A 381 -5.39 -20.76 28.46
CA TYR A 381 -5.57 -21.68 27.35
C TYR A 381 -4.40 -21.62 26.37
N ASN A 382 -3.98 -20.42 25.94
CA ASN A 382 -3.07 -20.28 24.80
C ASN A 382 -1.58 -20.31 25.17
N PHE A 383 -1.21 -20.01 26.41
CA PHE A 383 0.20 -19.80 26.77
C PHE A 383 0.78 -20.90 27.67
N PRO A 384 2.10 -21.15 27.65
CA PRO A 384 2.73 -22.15 28.50
C PRO A 384 2.82 -21.72 29.97
N THR A 385 3.33 -22.62 30.82
CA THR A 385 3.64 -22.30 32.23
C THR A 385 4.59 -21.10 32.32
N GLY A 386 4.33 -20.18 33.24
CA GLY A 386 5.04 -18.91 33.38
C GLY A 386 4.37 -17.73 32.67
N TRP A 387 3.38 -18.00 31.81
CA TRP A 387 2.58 -17.01 31.08
C TRP A 387 1.07 -17.17 31.32
N LYS A 388 0.70 -17.92 32.36
CA LYS A 388 -0.70 -18.11 32.76
C LYS A 388 -1.26 -16.81 33.33
N SER A 389 -2.58 -16.71 33.44
CA SER A 389 -3.26 -15.49 33.90
C SER A 389 -2.70 -14.97 35.24
N SER A 390 -2.46 -15.88 36.18
CA SER A 390 -1.83 -15.59 37.48
C SER A 390 -0.40 -15.02 37.38
N ASN A 391 0.35 -15.34 36.32
CA ASN A 391 1.67 -14.77 36.06
C ASN A 391 1.57 -13.39 35.39
N MET A 392 0.55 -13.18 34.56
CA MET A 392 0.37 -11.97 33.77
C MET A 392 -0.35 -10.86 34.52
N GLU A 393 -1.10 -11.16 35.58
CA GLU A 393 -1.86 -10.18 36.37
C GLU A 393 -1.05 -8.93 36.75
N PRO A 394 0.20 -9.02 37.28
CA PRO A 394 0.95 -7.82 37.64
C PRO A 394 1.29 -6.95 36.42
N ALA A 395 1.59 -7.58 35.28
CA ALA A 395 1.87 -6.88 34.03
C ALA A 395 0.60 -6.23 33.47
N SER A 396 -0.54 -6.94 33.48
CA SER A 396 -1.84 -6.40 33.06
C SER A 396 -2.24 -5.21 33.94
N SER A 397 -2.16 -5.33 35.27
CA SER A 397 -2.43 -4.24 36.20
C SER A 397 -1.50 -3.04 35.99
N GLY A 398 -0.20 -3.27 35.75
CA GLY A 398 0.75 -2.22 35.41
C GLY A 398 0.41 -1.50 34.09
N VAL A 399 -0.01 -2.26 33.07
CA VAL A 399 -0.43 -1.72 31.77
C VAL A 399 -1.69 -0.87 31.90
N PHE A 400 -2.71 -1.35 32.60
CA PHE A 400 -3.96 -0.62 32.83
C PHE A 400 -3.81 0.56 33.80
N SER A 401 -2.80 0.55 34.66
CA SER A 401 -2.44 1.75 35.43
C SER A 401 -1.86 2.86 34.56
N ARG A 402 -1.15 2.53 33.48
CA ARG A 402 -0.55 3.50 32.55
C ARG A 402 -1.55 3.93 31.47
N ILE A 403 -2.36 2.99 30.99
CA ILE A 403 -3.37 3.18 29.94
C ILE A 403 -4.69 2.58 30.47
N PRO A 404 -5.47 3.34 31.27
CA PRO A 404 -6.71 2.83 31.85
C PRO A 404 -7.79 2.57 30.80
N GLY A 405 -7.75 3.32 29.71
CA GLY A 405 -8.77 3.36 28.68
C GLY A 405 -10.02 4.12 29.11
N THR A 406 -10.95 4.28 28.18
CA THR A 406 -12.24 4.94 28.40
C THR A 406 -13.26 4.46 27.38
N ASP A 407 -14.51 4.29 27.80
CA ASP A 407 -15.66 4.09 26.91
C ASP A 407 -16.46 5.39 26.69
N HIS A 408 -15.97 6.52 27.23
CA HIS A 408 -16.46 7.88 27.02
C HIS A 408 -15.27 8.76 26.60
N PRO A 409 -14.82 8.67 25.34
CA PRO A 409 -13.57 9.32 24.96
C PRO A 409 -13.69 10.84 24.74
N SER A 410 -14.91 11.36 24.52
CA SER A 410 -15.17 12.81 24.48
C SER A 410 -14.99 13.43 25.86
N MET A 411 -14.31 14.59 25.93
CA MET A 411 -13.91 15.21 27.19
C MET A 411 -15.06 15.79 28.03
N ASP A 412 -16.26 15.87 27.47
CA ASP A 412 -17.49 16.24 28.18
C ASP A 412 -18.18 15.03 28.83
N GLY A 413 -17.59 13.83 28.72
CA GLY A 413 -18.12 12.59 29.26
C GLY A 413 -19.35 12.06 28.51
N GLN A 414 -19.68 12.62 27.34
CA GLN A 414 -20.78 12.15 26.50
C GLN A 414 -20.31 11.18 25.42
N ARG A 415 -21.26 10.45 24.84
CA ARG A 415 -21.08 9.68 23.62
C ARG A 415 -21.95 10.26 22.51
N TYR A 416 -21.44 10.27 21.29
CA TYR A 416 -22.12 10.83 20.12
C TYR A 416 -22.57 9.72 19.19
N LEU A 417 -23.55 10.02 18.32
CA LEU A 417 -24.05 9.10 17.29
C LEU A 417 -24.50 7.72 17.82
N GLN A 418 -25.09 7.67 19.01
CA GLN A 418 -25.40 6.43 19.73
C GLN A 418 -26.65 5.67 19.23
N THR A 419 -27.44 6.24 18.34
CA THR A 419 -28.67 5.62 17.82
C THR A 419 -28.44 4.24 17.20
N GLY A 420 -27.28 4.01 16.55
CA GLY A 420 -26.88 2.69 16.06
C GLY A 420 -26.66 1.68 17.19
N PHE A 421 -25.89 2.09 18.20
CA PHE A 421 -25.65 1.30 19.40
C PHE A 421 -26.95 0.99 20.15
N ASP A 422 -27.83 1.98 20.32
CA ASP A 422 -29.09 1.86 21.06
C ASP A 422 -30.02 0.80 20.43
N VAL A 423 -30.11 0.77 19.10
CA VAL A 423 -30.92 -0.24 18.39
C VAL A 423 -30.39 -1.66 18.65
N VAL A 424 -29.08 -1.87 18.50
CA VAL A 424 -28.47 -3.19 18.67
C VAL A 424 -28.51 -3.64 20.13
N SER A 425 -28.14 -2.75 21.05
CA SER A 425 -28.10 -3.05 22.49
C SER A 425 -29.49 -3.36 23.06
N GLN A 426 -30.54 -2.65 22.63
CA GLN A 426 -31.93 -2.97 23.01
C GLN A 426 -32.36 -4.33 22.49
N GLY A 427 -32.00 -4.67 21.23
CA GLY A 427 -32.28 -5.99 20.67
C GLY A 427 -31.59 -7.12 21.43
N LEU A 428 -30.30 -6.94 21.77
CA LEU A 428 -29.52 -7.91 22.56
C LEU A 428 -30.10 -8.08 23.97
N SER A 429 -30.44 -6.97 24.65
CA SER A 429 -31.09 -6.99 25.96
C SER A 429 -32.44 -7.72 25.93
N GLY A 430 -33.28 -7.44 24.92
CA GLY A 430 -34.55 -8.13 24.70
C GLY A 430 -34.39 -9.64 24.44
N ALA A 431 -33.25 -10.05 23.89
CA ALA A 431 -32.87 -11.45 23.70
C ALA A 431 -32.15 -12.08 24.91
N GLY A 432 -32.09 -11.39 26.06
CA GLY A 432 -31.52 -11.89 27.31
C GLY A 432 -29.99 -11.77 27.42
N TRP A 433 -29.35 -10.91 26.64
CA TRP A 433 -27.92 -10.60 26.81
C TRP A 433 -27.71 -9.56 27.91
N THR A 434 -26.52 -9.57 28.53
CA THR A 434 -26.18 -8.69 29.66
C THR A 434 -25.31 -7.53 29.20
N SER A 435 -25.67 -6.30 29.60
CA SER A 435 -24.81 -5.12 29.43
C SER A 435 -23.74 -5.08 30.52
N VAL A 436 -22.49 -4.80 30.17
CA VAL A 436 -21.39 -4.65 31.13
C VAL A 436 -20.48 -3.47 30.77
N THR A 437 -19.70 -3.01 31.74
CA THR A 437 -18.49 -2.24 31.48
C THR A 437 -17.34 -3.21 31.20
N ALA A 438 -16.96 -3.38 29.94
CA ALA A 438 -16.13 -4.51 29.49
C ALA A 438 -14.81 -4.69 30.26
N ASN A 439 -14.14 -3.59 30.61
CA ASN A 439 -12.83 -3.62 31.27
C ASN A 439 -12.92 -3.85 32.79
N GLU A 440 -14.10 -3.69 33.40
CA GLU A 440 -14.35 -4.00 34.82
C GLU A 440 -14.60 -5.49 35.05
N VAL A 441 -15.15 -6.19 34.05
CA VAL A 441 -15.47 -7.62 34.11
C VAL A 441 -14.86 -8.37 32.92
N PRO A 442 -13.52 -8.42 32.78
CA PRO A 442 -12.86 -8.96 31.61
C PRO A 442 -13.20 -10.44 31.33
N SER A 443 -13.60 -11.21 32.34
CA SER A 443 -14.01 -12.62 32.21
C SER A 443 -15.44 -12.83 31.70
N GLN A 444 -16.27 -11.78 31.58
CA GLN A 444 -17.64 -11.91 31.10
C GLN A 444 -17.71 -11.69 29.59
N LYS A 445 -17.50 -12.75 28.81
CA LYS A 445 -17.51 -12.73 27.33
C LYS A 445 -18.59 -13.60 26.69
N ASN A 446 -19.40 -14.29 27.49
CA ASN A 446 -20.54 -15.07 27.00
C ASN A 446 -21.83 -14.27 27.11
N ARG A 447 -22.62 -14.18 26.02
CA ARG A 447 -23.93 -13.48 25.98
C ARG A 447 -23.89 -12.07 26.60
N THR A 448 -22.85 -11.31 26.28
CA THR A 448 -22.54 -10.01 26.87
C THR A 448 -22.35 -8.96 25.77
N TYR A 449 -22.74 -7.71 26.04
CA TYR A 449 -22.45 -6.55 25.20
C TYR A 449 -22.00 -5.36 26.07
N ALA A 450 -21.28 -4.42 25.47
CA ALA A 450 -20.73 -3.26 26.18
C ALA A 450 -20.60 -2.06 25.23
N HIS A 451 -20.51 -0.86 25.80
CA HIS A 451 -19.97 0.28 25.06
C HIS A 451 -18.49 0.03 24.75
N THR A 452 -18.04 0.57 23.62
CA THR A 452 -16.69 0.37 23.10
C THR A 452 -15.64 1.03 23.98
N PRO A 453 -14.69 0.28 24.57
CA PRO A 453 -13.57 0.86 25.30
C PRO A 453 -12.39 1.16 24.35
N TYR A 454 -11.77 2.33 24.52
CA TYR A 454 -10.64 2.81 23.73
C TYR A 454 -9.43 3.10 24.61
N MET A 455 -8.22 3.05 24.04
CA MET A 455 -6.95 3.44 24.69
C MET A 455 -6.74 4.96 24.74
N TYR A 456 -7.75 5.72 24.34
CA TYR A 456 -7.71 7.16 24.17
C TYR A 456 -7.50 7.88 25.50
N SER A 457 -6.92 9.07 25.41
CA SER A 457 -6.69 9.92 26.57
C SER A 457 -6.82 11.38 26.15
N ASN A 458 -7.56 12.17 26.93
CA ASN A 458 -7.79 13.59 26.65
C ASN A 458 -8.45 13.85 25.27
N GLY A 459 -9.32 12.93 24.82
CA GLY A 459 -9.98 12.98 23.51
C GLY A 459 -9.07 12.80 22.30
N GLU A 460 -7.81 12.39 22.51
CA GLU A 460 -6.85 12.03 21.46
C GLU A 460 -6.50 10.53 21.54
N ARG A 461 -5.84 9.99 20.51
CA ARG A 461 -5.52 8.56 20.35
C ARG A 461 -4.90 7.84 21.57
N GLY A 462 -4.16 8.53 22.43
CA GLY A 462 -3.62 7.93 23.65
C GLY A 462 -2.64 6.78 23.41
N GLY A 463 -2.82 5.67 24.15
CA GLY A 463 -2.05 4.43 23.96
C GLY A 463 -0.54 4.53 24.30
N PRO A 464 0.29 3.60 23.76
CA PRO A 464 1.71 3.52 24.09
C PRO A 464 2.51 4.78 23.73
N MET A 465 2.16 5.47 22.64
CA MET A 465 2.84 6.71 22.23
C MET A 465 2.58 7.87 23.19
N ALA A 466 1.39 7.95 23.78
CA ALA A 466 1.04 9.02 24.72
C ALA A 466 1.50 8.75 26.16
N THR A 467 2.04 7.55 26.44
CA THR A 467 2.35 7.10 27.81
C THR A 467 3.76 6.54 27.94
N TYR A 468 4.03 5.37 27.40
CA TYR A 468 5.32 4.67 27.46
C TYR A 468 6.42 5.42 26.73
N LEU A 469 6.15 5.89 25.52
CA LEU A 469 7.15 6.66 24.78
C LEU A 469 7.45 8.01 25.44
N VAL A 470 6.46 8.63 26.09
CA VAL A 470 6.65 9.89 26.84
C VAL A 470 7.64 9.73 27.97
N SER A 471 7.53 8.67 28.79
CA SER A 471 8.49 8.44 29.86
C SER A 471 9.84 7.96 29.36
N ALA A 472 9.90 7.16 28.30
CA ALA A 472 11.16 6.71 27.68
C ALA A 472 11.98 7.90 27.17
N MET A 473 11.37 8.77 26.38
CA MET A 473 12.03 9.95 25.79
C MET A 473 12.54 10.97 26.82
N ALA A 474 12.05 10.92 28.06
CA ALA A 474 12.53 11.77 29.15
C ALA A 474 13.84 11.27 29.78
N ARG A 475 14.28 10.03 29.48
CA ARG A 475 15.47 9.43 30.07
C ARG A 475 16.71 9.67 29.21
N PRO A 476 17.85 10.05 29.81
CA PRO A 476 19.08 10.32 29.05
C PRO A 476 19.76 9.07 28.48
N ASN A 477 19.36 7.88 28.93
CA ASN A 477 19.85 6.58 28.47
C ASN A 477 18.94 5.93 27.41
N PHE A 478 17.98 6.68 26.87
CA PHE A 478 17.08 6.22 25.81
C PHE A 478 17.30 7.03 24.52
N ASP A 479 17.55 6.33 23.42
CA ASP A 479 17.65 6.91 22.09
C ASP A 479 16.54 6.36 21.17
N LEU A 480 16.03 7.21 20.27
CA LEU A 480 15.06 6.84 19.23
C LEU A 480 15.63 7.21 17.86
N TRP A 481 15.76 6.21 16.99
CA TRP A 481 16.11 6.41 15.59
C TRP A 481 14.91 6.12 14.70
N LEU A 482 14.47 7.14 13.96
CA LEU A 482 13.44 7.01 12.94
C LEU A 482 14.08 6.80 11.55
N ASN A 483 13.25 6.55 10.54
CA ASN A 483 13.67 6.45 9.14
C ASN A 483 14.80 5.41 8.90
N THR A 484 14.89 4.38 9.75
CA THR A 484 16.03 3.46 9.79
C THR A 484 15.52 2.02 9.84
N SER A 485 15.73 1.27 8.77
CA SER A 485 15.39 -0.16 8.72
C SER A 485 16.55 -0.98 9.27
N VAL A 486 16.23 -1.98 10.09
CA VAL A 486 17.19 -3.03 10.46
C VAL A 486 17.07 -4.15 9.43
N GLU A 487 18.15 -4.39 8.70
CA GLU A 487 18.15 -5.37 7.61
C GLU A 487 18.47 -6.77 8.10
N ARG A 488 19.34 -6.89 9.10
CA ARG A 488 19.79 -8.17 9.69
C ARG A 488 20.47 -8.00 11.04
N ILE A 489 20.43 -9.06 11.84
CA ILE A 489 21.20 -9.19 13.08
C ILE A 489 22.59 -9.73 12.73
N VAL A 490 23.63 -8.97 13.06
CA VAL A 490 25.02 -9.41 12.94
C VAL A 490 25.34 -10.30 14.14
N ARG A 491 25.83 -11.52 13.87
CA ARG A 491 26.07 -12.53 14.92
C ARG A 491 27.27 -13.42 14.62
N THR A 492 27.86 -13.96 15.69
CA THR A 492 28.84 -15.06 15.63
C THR A 492 28.23 -16.28 16.28
N GLY A 493 27.99 -17.34 15.49
CA GLY A 493 27.20 -18.49 15.93
C GLY A 493 25.84 -18.04 16.50
N GLY A 494 25.55 -18.42 17.74
CA GLY A 494 24.31 -18.04 18.44
C GLY A 494 24.33 -16.70 19.19
N HIS A 495 25.41 -15.90 19.11
CA HIS A 495 25.54 -14.64 19.84
C HIS A 495 25.45 -13.42 18.91
N ALA A 496 24.44 -12.58 19.12
CA ALA A 496 24.31 -11.30 18.43
C ALA A 496 25.38 -10.32 18.89
N THR A 497 26.01 -9.62 17.95
CA THR A 497 27.07 -8.62 18.20
C THR A 497 26.67 -7.23 17.72
N GLY A 498 25.71 -7.13 16.81
CA GLY A 498 25.26 -5.86 16.26
C GLY A 498 24.06 -6.00 15.34
N LEU A 499 23.68 -4.89 14.72
CA LEU A 499 22.55 -4.82 13.79
C LEU A 499 22.96 -3.99 12.57
N GLU A 500 22.77 -4.52 11.38
CA GLU A 500 22.97 -3.75 10.15
C GLU A 500 21.72 -2.92 9.84
N VAL A 501 21.93 -1.64 9.56
CA VAL A 501 20.86 -0.69 9.31
C VAL A 501 21.06 0.09 8.02
N ILE A 502 19.94 0.42 7.38
CA ILE A 502 19.89 1.28 6.19
C ILE A 502 18.87 2.41 6.39
N PRO A 503 19.11 3.57 5.76
CA PRO A 503 18.15 4.67 5.75
C PRO A 503 16.96 4.30 4.85
N THR A 504 15.75 4.53 5.33
CA THR A 504 14.51 4.42 4.54
C THR A 504 14.00 5.78 4.08
N LYS A 505 14.47 6.86 4.73
CA LYS A 505 14.26 8.26 4.37
C LYS A 505 15.45 9.12 4.82
N ASN A 506 15.43 10.40 4.44
CA ASN A 506 16.38 11.39 4.93
C ASN A 506 16.44 11.43 6.46
N GLY A 507 17.66 11.53 7.00
CA GLY A 507 17.93 11.51 8.44
C GLY A 507 17.98 10.11 9.07
N GLY A 508 17.72 9.05 8.30
CA GLY A 508 17.94 7.67 8.74
C GLY A 508 19.41 7.33 8.93
N TYR A 509 19.71 6.22 9.58
CA TYR A 509 21.08 5.78 9.87
C TYR A 509 21.55 4.68 8.91
N GLN A 510 22.86 4.67 8.64
CA GLN A 510 23.52 3.67 7.81
C GLN A 510 24.76 3.10 8.50
N GLY A 511 24.89 1.77 8.50
CA GLY A 511 26.05 1.06 9.04
C GLY A 511 25.67 -0.07 9.99
N THR A 512 26.49 -0.32 11.01
CA THR A 512 26.26 -1.39 11.98
C THR A 512 26.22 -0.86 13.40
N ILE A 513 25.07 -0.98 14.05
CA ILE A 513 24.89 -0.71 15.48
C ILE A 513 25.66 -1.78 16.26
N GLN A 514 26.49 -1.36 17.22
CA GLN A 514 27.23 -2.27 18.08
C GLN A 514 26.48 -2.51 19.39
N LEU A 515 26.42 -3.77 19.81
CA LEU A 515 25.90 -4.12 21.14
C LEU A 515 27.02 -4.01 22.18
N THR A 516 26.67 -3.73 23.43
CA THR A 516 27.63 -3.79 24.54
C THR A 516 28.25 -5.20 24.56
N PRO A 517 29.58 -5.33 24.49
CA PRO A 517 30.22 -6.64 24.35
C PRO A 517 29.77 -7.63 25.42
N THR A 518 29.41 -8.85 25.00
CA THR A 518 28.97 -9.95 25.87
C THR A 518 27.60 -9.77 26.54
N THR A 519 27.22 -8.56 26.96
CA THR A 519 25.99 -8.31 27.74
C THR A 519 24.83 -7.79 26.89
N GLY A 520 25.12 -7.15 25.77
CA GLY A 520 24.13 -6.49 24.95
C GLY A 520 23.11 -7.46 24.33
N ARG A 521 21.88 -6.99 24.20
CA ARG A 521 20.72 -7.80 23.78
C ARG A 521 19.96 -7.11 22.66
N VAL A 522 19.53 -7.91 21.70
CA VAL A 522 18.60 -7.48 20.65
C VAL A 522 17.20 -7.96 21.02
N ILE A 523 16.22 -7.08 20.86
CA ILE A 523 14.82 -7.45 20.99
C ILE A 523 14.09 -7.07 19.72
N VAL A 524 13.52 -8.08 19.05
CA VAL A 524 12.81 -7.89 17.80
C VAL A 524 11.33 -7.67 18.09
N SER A 525 10.82 -6.49 17.75
CA SER A 525 9.43 -6.05 17.94
C SER A 525 8.83 -5.48 16.64
N ALA A 526 9.31 -5.93 15.49
CA ALA A 526 8.96 -5.45 14.16
C ALA A 526 7.62 -6.01 13.61
N GLY A 527 6.73 -6.47 14.50
CA GLY A 527 5.47 -7.13 14.14
C GLY A 527 5.64 -8.57 13.62
N ALA A 528 4.54 -9.28 13.37
CA ALA A 528 4.56 -10.69 12.98
C ALA A 528 5.36 -10.94 11.69
N PHE A 529 5.11 -10.13 10.66
CA PHE A 529 5.80 -10.25 9.37
C PHE A 529 7.21 -9.67 9.39
N GLY A 530 7.40 -8.46 9.93
CA GLY A 530 8.71 -7.82 9.98
C GLY A 530 9.72 -8.57 10.84
N THR A 531 9.29 -9.14 11.98
CA THR A 531 10.13 -10.01 12.81
C THR A 531 10.53 -11.27 12.06
N SER A 532 9.59 -11.94 11.39
CA SER A 532 9.88 -13.15 10.62
C SER A 532 10.86 -12.87 9.49
N LYS A 533 10.64 -11.78 8.73
CA LYS A 533 11.55 -11.31 7.66
C LYS A 533 12.95 -11.04 8.19
N LEU A 534 13.10 -10.34 9.31
CA LEU A 534 14.40 -10.06 9.90
C LEU A 534 15.13 -11.34 10.32
N LEU A 535 14.40 -12.30 10.91
CA LEU A 535 14.98 -13.58 11.32
C LEU A 535 15.46 -14.39 10.10
N PHE A 536 14.67 -14.46 9.03
CA PHE A 536 15.09 -15.10 7.77
C PHE A 536 16.38 -14.48 7.23
N ARG A 537 16.44 -13.15 7.15
CA ARG A 537 17.63 -12.40 6.69
C ARG A 537 18.85 -12.55 7.60
N SER A 538 18.62 -12.97 8.84
CA SER A 538 19.66 -13.26 9.83
C SER A 538 20.08 -14.75 9.87
N GLY A 539 19.60 -15.55 8.90
CA GLY A 539 19.88 -16.99 8.82
C GLY A 539 19.17 -17.80 9.92
N ILE A 540 17.97 -17.38 10.34
CA ILE A 540 17.17 -18.05 11.38
C ILE A 540 15.77 -18.30 10.81
N GLY A 541 15.43 -19.55 10.53
CA GLY A 541 14.14 -19.90 9.93
C GLY A 541 14.12 -21.28 9.25
N PRO A 542 13.02 -21.62 8.55
CA PRO A 542 12.91 -22.85 7.79
C PRO A 542 13.93 -22.86 6.64
N GLN A 543 14.48 -24.04 6.34
CA GLN A 543 15.54 -24.21 5.34
C GLN A 543 15.18 -23.58 3.98
N ASP A 544 13.99 -23.86 3.49
CA ASP A 544 13.47 -23.35 2.21
C ASP A 544 13.40 -21.81 2.18
N GLN A 545 12.99 -21.19 3.29
CA GLN A 545 12.93 -19.73 3.39
C GLN A 545 14.33 -19.10 3.45
N LEU A 546 15.30 -19.77 4.08
CA LEU A 546 16.69 -19.30 4.11
C LEU A 546 17.35 -19.43 2.73
N GLU A 547 17.02 -20.46 1.96
CA GLU A 547 17.47 -20.61 0.57
C GLU A 547 16.92 -19.51 -0.33
N VAL A 548 15.66 -19.08 -0.13
CA VAL A 548 15.10 -17.90 -0.82
C VAL A 548 15.95 -16.66 -0.55
N VAL A 549 16.27 -16.36 0.73
CA VAL A 549 17.14 -15.23 1.07
C VAL A 549 18.52 -15.37 0.43
N LYS A 550 19.13 -16.57 0.49
CA LYS A 550 20.45 -16.84 -0.12
C LYS A 550 20.46 -16.61 -1.63
N SER A 551 19.36 -16.90 -2.31
CA SER A 551 19.21 -16.70 -3.76
C SER A 551 18.87 -15.25 -4.15
N SER A 552 18.60 -14.38 -3.17
CA SER A 552 18.22 -12.98 -3.37
C SER A 552 19.43 -12.05 -3.44
N THR A 553 19.18 -10.74 -3.53
CA THR A 553 20.20 -9.68 -3.45
C THR A 553 20.98 -9.67 -2.13
N ASP A 554 20.44 -10.26 -1.06
CA ASP A 554 21.16 -10.36 0.22
C ASP A 554 22.21 -11.48 0.24
N GLY A 555 22.07 -12.47 -0.66
CA GLY A 555 22.90 -13.68 -0.72
C GLY A 555 24.41 -13.45 -0.60
N PRO A 556 25.01 -12.48 -1.32
CA PRO A 556 26.45 -12.20 -1.24
C PRO A 556 26.93 -11.77 0.14
N THR A 557 26.05 -11.20 0.98
CA THR A 557 26.40 -10.72 2.31
C THR A 557 25.82 -11.59 3.43
N MET A 558 24.82 -12.42 3.15
CA MET A 558 24.13 -13.28 4.12
C MET A 558 25.12 -14.15 4.91
N ILE A 559 24.77 -14.45 6.17
CA ILE A 559 25.56 -15.35 7.00
C ILE A 559 25.70 -16.74 6.35
N ASN A 560 26.85 -17.38 6.57
CA ASN A 560 27.15 -18.70 6.02
C ASN A 560 26.08 -19.73 6.41
N GLU A 561 25.74 -20.61 5.47
CA GLU A 561 24.78 -21.70 5.67
C GLU A 561 25.15 -22.64 6.83
N THR A 562 26.44 -22.76 7.13
CA THR A 562 26.92 -23.54 8.28
C THR A 562 26.48 -22.97 9.63
N ASP A 563 26.12 -21.69 9.69
CA ASP A 563 25.65 -20.99 10.89
C ASP A 563 24.12 -20.78 10.90
N TRP A 564 23.39 -21.35 9.95
CA TRP A 564 21.93 -21.26 9.93
C TRP A 564 21.31 -21.96 11.13
N ILE A 565 20.26 -21.34 11.68
CA ILE A 565 19.49 -21.87 12.80
C ILE A 565 18.10 -22.25 12.29
N ILE A 566 17.82 -23.54 12.22
CA ILE A 566 16.56 -24.04 11.67
C ILE A 566 15.47 -24.01 12.75
N LEU A 567 14.53 -23.09 12.59
CA LEU A 567 13.37 -22.89 13.46
C LEU A 567 12.12 -22.69 12.60
N PRO A 568 10.92 -23.00 13.11
CA PRO A 568 9.66 -22.87 12.37
C PRO A 568 9.17 -21.41 12.32
N VAL A 569 10.07 -20.46 12.02
CA VAL A 569 9.71 -19.05 11.86
C VAL A 569 8.75 -18.91 10.66
N GLY A 570 7.68 -18.14 10.83
CA GLY A 570 6.60 -17.98 9.85
C GLY A 570 5.49 -19.04 9.94
N TYR A 571 5.72 -20.18 10.62
CA TYR A 571 4.65 -21.13 10.92
C TYR A 571 3.76 -20.63 12.06
N ASN A 572 2.61 -21.30 12.25
CA ASN A 572 1.59 -20.94 13.25
C ASN A 572 1.07 -19.51 13.08
N LEU A 573 1.01 -19.01 11.85
CA LEU A 573 0.30 -17.79 11.52
C LEU A 573 -1.18 -17.99 11.88
N GLY A 574 -1.72 -17.07 12.66
CA GLY A 574 -3.11 -17.06 13.08
C GLY A 574 -3.63 -15.63 13.10
N ASP A 575 -4.91 -15.49 12.77
CA ASP A 575 -5.64 -14.23 12.82
C ASP A 575 -7.09 -14.52 13.24
N HIS A 576 -7.82 -13.48 13.67
CA HIS A 576 -9.25 -13.59 13.85
C HIS A 576 -9.93 -13.80 12.50
N LEU A 577 -10.76 -14.84 12.38
CA LEU A 577 -11.63 -14.99 11.22
C LEU A 577 -12.75 -13.96 11.29
N ASN A 578 -12.63 -12.89 10.49
CA ASN A 578 -13.67 -11.90 10.35
C ASN A 578 -14.84 -12.41 9.51
N THR A 579 -16.07 -12.03 9.84
CA THR A 579 -17.26 -12.28 9.01
C THR A 579 -18.23 -11.14 9.19
N ASP A 580 -18.37 -10.34 8.14
CA ASP A 580 -19.25 -9.17 8.16
C ASP A 580 -20.72 -9.58 8.07
N THR A 581 -21.56 -8.88 8.83
CA THR A 581 -23.02 -8.99 8.76
C THR A 581 -23.62 -7.59 8.71
N VAL A 582 -24.62 -7.38 7.85
CA VAL A 582 -25.24 -6.07 7.65
C VAL A 582 -26.70 -6.11 8.09
N ILE A 583 -27.12 -5.09 8.84
CA ILE A 583 -28.51 -4.85 9.23
C ILE A 583 -28.91 -3.42 8.88
N ALA A 584 -30.20 -3.18 8.71
CA ALA A 584 -30.75 -1.84 8.48
C ALA A 584 -31.93 -1.59 9.42
N HIS A 585 -32.03 -0.37 9.94
CA HIS A 585 -33.13 0.05 10.81
C HIS A 585 -33.37 1.57 10.65
N PRO A 586 -34.62 2.06 10.65
CA PRO A 586 -34.93 3.48 10.39
C PRO A 586 -34.19 4.46 11.32
N ASN A 587 -33.97 4.08 12.58
CA ASN A 587 -33.25 4.91 13.55
C ASN A 587 -31.72 4.94 13.33
N ILE A 588 -31.16 4.04 12.51
CA ILE A 588 -29.72 4.01 12.18
C ILE A 588 -29.43 4.95 11.01
N SER A 589 -30.28 4.92 9.97
CA SER A 589 -30.13 5.78 8.78
C SER A 589 -30.21 7.28 9.09
N ALA A 590 -30.84 7.66 10.21
CA ALA A 590 -30.96 9.05 10.63
C ALA A 590 -29.68 9.63 11.27
N SER A 591 -28.67 8.81 11.53
CA SER A 591 -27.43 9.18 12.23
C SER A 591 -26.17 8.87 11.44
N TYR A 592 -26.27 8.74 10.12
CA TYR A 592 -25.11 8.57 9.26
C TYR A 592 -24.16 9.78 9.41
N TYR A 593 -22.87 9.50 9.55
CA TYR A 593 -21.81 10.49 9.61
C TYR A 593 -20.79 10.17 8.52
N ASP A 594 -20.51 11.15 7.65
CA ASP A 594 -19.58 10.96 6.54
C ASP A 594 -18.13 11.18 7.00
N TRP A 595 -17.52 10.10 7.51
CA TRP A 595 -16.11 10.10 7.93
C TRP A 595 -15.14 10.25 6.77
N GLN A 596 -15.53 9.90 5.53
CA GLN A 596 -14.65 10.09 4.38
C GLN A 596 -14.64 11.56 3.95
N GLY A 597 -15.82 12.17 3.91
CA GLY A 597 -15.99 13.60 3.64
C GLY A 597 -15.33 14.49 4.70
N SER A 598 -15.25 14.05 5.97
CA SER A 598 -14.64 14.84 7.04
C SER A 598 -13.15 15.14 6.84
N TRP A 599 -12.45 14.31 6.06
CA TRP A 599 -11.06 14.55 5.69
C TRP A 599 -10.88 15.90 5.00
N THR A 600 -11.74 16.23 4.03
CA THR A 600 -11.63 17.46 3.25
C THR A 600 -12.55 18.56 3.77
N SER A 601 -13.77 18.20 4.15
CA SER A 601 -14.86 19.13 4.49
C SER A 601 -15.56 18.70 5.79
N PRO A 602 -14.88 18.78 6.95
CA PRO A 602 -15.48 18.40 8.23
C PRO A 602 -16.65 19.31 8.58
N ILE A 603 -17.65 18.75 9.27
CA ILE A 603 -18.77 19.55 9.82
C ILE A 603 -18.19 20.60 10.77
N GLU A 604 -18.43 21.88 10.46
CA GLU A 604 -17.76 23.01 11.11
C GLU A 604 -17.95 23.02 12.64
N ALA A 605 -19.15 22.65 13.11
CA ALA A 605 -19.46 22.59 14.54
C ALA A 605 -18.65 21.49 15.26
N ASP A 606 -18.55 20.30 14.67
CA ASP A 606 -17.81 19.16 15.24
C ASP A 606 -16.31 19.44 15.22
N LYS A 607 -15.80 19.99 14.11
CA LYS A 607 -14.41 20.48 14.01
C LYS A 607 -14.11 21.48 15.12
N THR A 608 -14.93 22.52 15.25
CA THR A 608 -14.72 23.59 16.23
C THR A 608 -14.74 23.05 17.66
N SER A 609 -15.71 22.19 17.98
CA SER A 609 -15.84 21.54 19.28
C SER A 609 -14.61 20.69 19.61
N TYR A 610 -14.14 19.89 18.65
CA TYR A 610 -12.98 19.02 18.83
C TYR A 610 -11.68 19.81 18.99
N LEU A 611 -11.44 20.79 18.10
CA LEU A 611 -10.22 21.62 18.15
C LEU A 611 -10.14 22.42 19.45
N SER A 612 -11.27 22.94 19.93
CA SER A 612 -11.31 23.81 21.12
C SER A 612 -11.29 23.03 22.43
N ASN A 613 -12.03 21.91 22.51
CA ASN A 613 -12.32 21.24 23.77
C ASN A 613 -12.10 19.73 23.77
N ARG A 614 -11.73 19.11 22.62
CA ARG A 614 -11.67 17.65 22.45
C ARG A 614 -13.01 16.96 22.75
N VAL A 615 -14.08 17.60 22.28
CA VAL A 615 -15.47 17.16 22.47
C VAL A 615 -16.12 16.91 21.11
N GLY A 616 -16.99 15.90 21.04
CA GLY A 616 -17.78 15.60 19.85
C GLY A 616 -17.37 14.31 19.15
N PRO A 617 -17.97 14.02 17.97
CA PRO A 617 -17.75 12.78 17.23
C PRO A 617 -16.28 12.46 16.95
N PHE A 618 -15.46 13.47 16.64
CA PHE A 618 -14.03 13.29 16.34
C PHE A 618 -13.19 12.74 17.51
N ALA A 619 -13.68 12.80 18.75
CA ALA A 619 -13.01 12.21 19.91
C ALA A 619 -13.25 10.69 20.04
N SER A 620 -14.08 10.09 19.18
CA SER A 620 -14.32 8.66 19.11
C SER A 620 -14.04 8.11 17.71
N ASP A 621 -13.78 6.81 17.60
CA ASP A 621 -13.92 6.08 16.34
C ASP A 621 -15.29 5.44 16.28
N LEU A 622 -16.00 5.63 15.17
CA LEU A 622 -17.21 4.88 14.83
C LEU A 622 -17.06 4.35 13.41
N TRP A 623 -16.78 3.04 13.30
CA TRP A 623 -17.00 2.30 12.07
C TRP A 623 -18.49 2.33 11.72
N ASN A 624 -18.86 3.05 10.67
CA ASN A 624 -20.14 2.97 9.99
C ASN A 624 -19.98 3.28 8.51
#